data_AF-A0A3D9BWL1-F1
#
_entry.id   AF-A0A3D9BWL1-F1
#
_cell.length_a   1.000
_cell.length_b   1.000
_cell.length_c   1.000
_cell.angle_alpha   90.00
_cell.angle_beta   90.00
_cell.angle_gamma   90.00
#
_symmetry.space_group_name_H-M   'P 1'
#
loop_
_entity.id
_entity.type
_entity.pdbx_description
1 polymer ?
#
loop_
_entity_poly.entity_id
_entity_poly.type
_entity_poly.pdbx_seq_one_letter_code
_entity_poly.pdbx_strand_id
1 'polypeptide(L)' 'MPIEPPETKIVDRWRVACDGGEGALGHPRVWLQIPRETGWVECGYCDRRYVHRDFAEALGVSDAG' A
#
# COMPACT_ATOMS: atom_id res chain seq x y z
N MET A 1 -3.24 22.45 -7.78
CA MET A 1 -2.00 21.75 -7.39
C MET A 1 -2.17 20.29 -7.77
N PRO A 2 -1.19 19.63 -8.41
CA PRO A 2 -1.30 18.20 -8.68
C PRO A 2 -1.22 17.44 -7.35
N ILE A 3 -2.17 16.54 -7.11
CA ILE A 3 -2.03 15.54 -6.06
C ILE A 3 -0.91 14.59 -6.50
N GLU A 4 0.05 14.31 -5.63
CA GLU A 4 1.06 13.31 -5.95
C GLU A 4 0.36 11.95 -6.14
N PRO A 5 0.75 11.15 -7.14
CA PRO A 5 0.14 9.85 -7.34
C PRO A 5 0.33 8.99 -6.07
N PRO A 6 -0.68 8.22 -5.67
CA PRO A 6 -0.62 7.41 -4.47
C PRO A 6 0.58 6.44 -4.52
N GLU A 7 1.40 6.49 -3.46
CA GLU A 7 2.58 5.63 -3.30
C GLU A 7 2.14 4.15 -3.24
N THR A 8 2.69 3.33 -4.13
CA THR A 8 2.46 1.88 -4.16
C THR A 8 3.65 1.15 -3.53
N LYS A 9 3.38 0.23 -2.60
CA LYS A 9 4.40 -0.57 -1.90
C LYS A 9 4.20 -2.05 -2.15
N ILE A 10 5.27 -2.74 -2.51
CA ILE A 10 5.28 -4.21 -2.58
C ILE A 10 5.61 -4.77 -1.20
N VAL A 11 4.85 -5.77 -0.76
CA VAL A 11 5.01 -6.41 0.55
C VAL A 11 5.00 -7.93 0.46
N ASP A 12 5.67 -8.60 1.39
CA ASP A 12 5.72 -10.07 1.48
C ASP A 12 4.70 -10.67 2.46
N ARG A 13 3.86 -9.83 3.07
CA ARG A 13 2.90 -10.22 4.09
C ARG A 13 1.50 -9.83 3.66
N TRP A 14 0.56 -10.74 3.89
CA TRP A 14 -0.86 -10.54 3.64
C TRP A 14 -1.52 -9.58 4.63
N ARG A 15 -0.89 -9.36 5.78
CA ARG A 15 -1.34 -8.38 6.77
C ARG A 15 -0.23 -7.35 6.96
N VAL A 16 -0.55 -6.09 6.72
CA VAL A 16 0.41 -4.99 6.66
C VAL A 16 0.05 -3.93 7.70
N ALA A 17 1.05 -3.36 8.37
CA ALA A 17 0.86 -2.16 9.17
C ALA A 17 1.07 -0.93 8.29
N CYS A 18 0.08 -0.05 8.21
CA CYS A 18 0.23 1.27 7.63
C CYS A 18 0.38 2.29 8.77
N ASP A 19 1.54 2.94 8.83
CA ASP A 19 1.89 3.93 9.86
C ASP A 19 1.62 5.38 9.42
N GLY A 20 0.90 5.59 8.31
CA GLY A 20 0.51 6.92 7.85
C GLY A 20 1.63 7.80 7.27
N GLY A 21 2.90 7.38 7.39
CA GLY A 21 4.06 8.18 6.95
C GLY A 21 4.52 9.19 7.99
N GLU A 22 5.59 9.93 7.70
CA GLU A 22 6.08 10.97 8.61
C GLU A 22 5.44 12.32 8.29
N GLY A 23 4.77 12.94 9.27
CA GLY A 23 4.22 14.30 9.15
C GLY A 23 2.89 14.50 9.88
N ALA A 24 2.47 15.77 9.98
CA ALA A 24 1.24 16.17 10.68
C ALA A 24 -0.07 15.66 10.04
N LEU A 25 0.00 15.17 8.80
CA LEU A 25 -1.13 14.61 8.05
C LEU A 25 -1.15 13.07 8.05
N GLY A 26 -0.21 12.42 8.76
CA GLY A 26 -0.24 10.98 8.96
C GLY A 26 -1.41 10.54 9.84
N HIS A 27 -1.76 9.26 9.77
CA HIS A 27 -2.76 8.63 10.64
C HIS A 27 -2.09 7.64 11.61
N PRO A 28 -2.74 7.29 12.74
CA PRO A 28 -2.24 6.25 13.63
C PRO A 28 -2.03 4.93 12.90
N ARG A 29 -1.14 4.07 13.44
CA ARG A 29 -0.93 2.72 12.91
C ARG A 29 -2.26 1.97 12.75
N VAL A 30 -2.54 1.53 11.53
CA VAL A 30 -3.65 0.62 11.23
C VAL A 30 -3.13 -0.65 10.59
N TRP A 31 -3.91 -1.73 10.74
CA TRP A 31 -3.59 -3.01 10.11
C TRP A 31 -4.54 -3.24 8.94
N LEU A 32 -3.97 -3.50 7.77
CA LEU A 32 -4.68 -3.78 6.54
C LEU A 32 -4.51 -5.26 6.19
N GLN A 33 -5.56 -5.88 5.67
CA GLN A 33 -5.55 -7.24 5.16
C GLN A 33 -5.61 -7.18 3.64
N ILE A 34 -4.63 -7.76 2.97
CA ILE A 34 -4.63 -7.93 1.52
C ILE A 34 -5.52 -9.14 1.18
N PRO A 35 -6.58 -8.97 0.37
CA PRO A 35 -7.38 -10.08 -0.14
C PRO A 35 -6.53 -10.98 -1.03
N ARG A 36 -6.62 -12.30 -0.83
CA ARG A 36 -5.87 -13.31 -1.61
C ARG A 36 -6.28 -13.39 -3.07
N GLU A 37 -7.49 -12.92 -3.39
CA GLU A 37 -8.06 -12.93 -4.74
C GLU A 37 -7.62 -11.74 -5.58
N THR A 38 -7.44 -10.58 -4.96
CA THR A 38 -7.07 -9.33 -5.66
C THR A 38 -5.58 -9.01 -5.55
N GLY A 39 -4.94 -9.41 -4.44
CA GLY A 39 -3.50 -9.22 -4.24
C GLY A 39 -3.08 -7.82 -3.82
N TRP A 40 -4.01 -6.89 -3.59
CA TRP A 40 -3.71 -5.55 -3.11
C TRP A 40 -4.77 -4.99 -2.16
N VAL A 41 -4.39 -3.99 -1.37
CA VAL A 41 -5.29 -3.21 -0.51
C VAL A 41 -4.85 -1.75 -0.46
N GLU A 42 -5.78 -0.82 -0.36
CA GLU A 42 -5.50 0.60 -0.17
C GLU A 42 -5.74 1.01 1.28
N CYS A 43 -4.90 1.91 1.78
CA CYS A 43 -5.13 2.55 3.06
C CYS A 43 -6.13 3.71 2.87
N GLY A 44 -7.31 3.62 3.49
CA GLY A 44 -8.35 4.67 3.40
C GLY A 44 -8.04 6.01 4.08
N TYR A 45 -6.77 6.28 4.43
CA TYR A 45 -6.35 7.52 5.08
C TYR A 45 -5.25 8.25 4.28
N CYS A 46 -4.22 7.52 3.84
CA CYS A 46 -3.08 8.08 3.10
C CYS A 46 -3.02 7.61 1.63
N ASP A 47 -4.06 6.91 1.16
CA ASP A 47 -4.22 6.38 -0.20
C ASP A 47 -3.07 5.49 -0.71
N ARG A 48 -2.14 5.09 0.17
CA ARG A 48 -1.09 4.13 -0.14
C ARG A 48 -1.69 2.80 -0.55
N ARG A 49 -1.25 2.27 -1.67
CA ARG A 49 -1.60 0.94 -2.14
C ARG A 49 -0.53 -0.06 -1.73
N TYR A 50 -0.92 -1.12 -1.05
CA TYR A 50 -0.05 -2.23 -0.71
C TYR A 50 -0.38 -3.40 -1.61
N VAL A 51 0.62 -3.91 -2.33
CA VAL A 51 0.51 -5.04 -3.26
C VAL A 51 1.34 -6.19 -2.73
N HIS A 52 0.77 -7.39 -2.66
CA HIS A 52 1.53 -8.57 -2.27
C HIS A 52 2.50 -8.95 -3.40
N ARG A 53 3.73 -9.36 -3.07
CA ARG A 53 4.78 -9.71 -4.05
C ARG A 53 4.30 -10.67 -5.14
N ASP A 54 3.54 -11.70 -4.76
CA ASP A 54 2.97 -12.69 -5.69
C ASP A 54 2.07 -12.09 -6.78
N PHE A 55 1.55 -10.87 -6.58
CA PHE A 55 0.65 -10.18 -7.50
C PHE A 55 1.29 -8.96 -8.17
N ALA A 56 2.52 -8.59 -7.80
CA ALA A 56 3.18 -7.39 -8.32
C ALA A 56 3.37 -7.44 -9.84
N GLU A 57 3.86 -8.56 -10.37
CA GLU A 57 4.03 -8.76 -11.82
C GLU A 57 2.70 -8.75 -12.56
N ALA A 58 1.69 -9.48 -12.05
CA ALA A 58 0.36 -9.54 -12.65
C ALA A 58 -0.36 -8.18 -12.70
N LEU A 59 -0.07 -7.30 -11.73
CA LEU A 59 -0.62 -5.95 -11.64
C LEU A 59 0.24 -4.89 -12.32
N GLY A 60 1.36 -5.28 -12.95
CA GLY A 60 2.27 -4.36 -13.63
C GLY A 60 2.97 -3.38 -12.67
N VAL A 61 3.09 -3.73 -11.39
CA VAL A 61 3.76 -2.91 -10.38
C VAL A 61 5.19 -3.42 -10.23
N SER A 62 6.16 -2.63 -10.68
CA SER A 62 7.57 -2.87 -10.43
C SER A 62 8.00 -2.18 -9.14
N ASP A 63 8.87 -2.85 -8.38
CA ASP A 63 9.50 -2.29 -7.18
C ASP A 63 10.34 -1.08 -7.63
N ALA A 64 9.87 0.13 -7.37
CA ALA A 64 10.71 1.32 -7.40
C ALA A 64 11.54 1.28 -6.11
N GLY A 65 12.60 0.47 -6.14
CA GLY A 65 13.54 0.32 -5.02
C GLY A 65 14.17 1.63 -4.58
#